data_AF-A0A1B1A760-F1
#
_entry.id   AF-A0A1B1A760-F1
#
_cell.length_a   1.000
_cell.length_b   1.000
_cell.length_c   1.000
_cell.angle_alpha   90.00
_cell.angle_beta   90.00
_cell.angle_gamma   90.00
#
_symmetry.space_group_name_H-M   'P 1'
#
loop_
_entity.id
_entity.type
_entity.pdbx_description
1 polymer ?
#
loop_
_entity_poly.entity_id
_entity_poly.type
_entity_poly.pdbx_seq_one_letter_code
_entity_poly.pdbx_strand_id
1 'polypeptide(L)'
;MVDVLSLVLQHNEEDILCAVELALEAGVPTKTHILNLLHRLIDRKPTDHPEVEPPDVLALQTTPEANVDRYDGLRQARETRHAS
;
A
#
# COMPACT_ATOMS: atom_id res chain seq x y z
N MET A 1 10.27 -15.13 2.84
CA MET A 1 9.29 -16.21 2.61
C MET A 1 8.99 -17.01 3.88
N VAL A 2 9.99 -17.50 4.63
CA VAL A 2 9.77 -18.24 5.89
C VAL A 2 8.87 -17.46 6.87
N ASP A 3 9.12 -16.17 7.03
CA ASP A 3 8.34 -15.31 7.93
C ASP A 3 6.85 -15.19 7.58
N VAL A 4 6.49 -15.38 6.30
CA VAL A 4 5.09 -15.35 5.85
C VAL A 4 4.41 -16.68 6.21
N LEU A 5 5.11 -17.80 6.04
CA LEU A 5 4.58 -19.12 6.39
C LEU A 5 4.41 -19.26 7.92
N SER A 6 5.25 -18.62 8.73
CA SER A 6 5.09 -18.62 10.19
C SER A 6 3.83 -17.88 10.68
N LEU A 7 3.23 -17.02 9.84
CA LEU A 7 2.00 -16.31 10.19
C LEU A 7 0.79 -17.25 10.33
N VAL A 8 0.85 -18.45 9.76
CA VAL A 8 -0.20 -19.49 9.89
C VAL A 8 -0.42 -19.90 11.35
N LEU A 9 0.57 -19.67 12.22
CA LEU A 9 0.44 -19.92 13.67
C LEU A 9 -0.42 -18.87 14.38
N GLN A 10 -0.64 -17.70 13.76
CA GLN A 10 -1.27 -16.53 14.36
C GLN A 10 -2.56 -16.11 13.64
N HIS A 11 -2.70 -16.47 12.37
CA HIS A 11 -3.82 -16.09 11.51
C HIS A 11 -4.39 -17.31 10.79
N ASN A 12 -5.63 -17.18 10.29
CA ASN A 12 -6.25 -18.22 9.48
C ASN A 12 -5.46 -18.41 8.18
N GLU A 13 -5.25 -19.67 7.80
CA GLU A 13 -4.51 -20.06 6.60
C GLU A 13 -5.15 -19.49 5.33
N GLU A 14 -6.49 -19.45 5.26
CA GLU A 14 -7.23 -18.93 4.10
C GLU A 14 -6.96 -17.43 3.87
N ASP A 15 -6.87 -16.63 4.94
CA ASP A 15 -6.58 -15.20 4.84
C ASP A 15 -5.14 -14.96 4.34
N ILE A 16 -4.20 -15.81 4.76
CA ILE A 16 -2.80 -15.75 4.32
C ILE A 16 -2.70 -16.14 2.85
N LEU A 17 -3.36 -17.21 2.43
CA LEU A 17 -3.39 -17.64 1.03
C LEU A 17 -3.95 -16.53 0.14
N CYS A 18 -5.09 -15.95 0.53
CA CYS A 18 -5.70 -14.84 -0.20
C CYS A 18 -4.75 -13.62 -0.31
N ALA A 19 -4.06 -13.25 0.78
CA ALA A 19 -3.08 -12.16 0.76
C ALA A 19 -1.90 -12.43 -0.19
N VAL A 20 -1.44 -13.69 -0.27
CA VAL A 20 -0.34 -14.08 -1.17
C VAL A 20 -0.79 -14.05 -2.63
N GLU A 21 -1.99 -14.57 -2.93
CA GLU A 21 -2.57 -14.53 -4.28
C GLU A 21 -2.73 -13.09 -4.78
N LEU A 22 -3.30 -12.21 -3.96
CA LEU A 22 -3.44 -10.78 -4.29
C LEU A 22 -2.08 -10.10 -4.53
N ALA A 23 -1.05 -10.45 -3.76
CA ALA A 23 0.29 -9.90 -3.96
C ALA A 23 0.95 -10.37 -5.27
N LEU A 24 0.66 -11.61 -5.68
CA LEU A 24 1.12 -12.18 -6.95
C LEU A 24 0.40 -11.54 -8.13
N GLU A 25 -0.92 -11.36 -8.05
CA GLU A 25 -1.73 -10.67 -9.06
C GLU A 25 -1.27 -9.21 -9.27
N ALA A 26 -0.92 -8.52 -8.18
CA ALA A 26 -0.37 -7.17 -8.23
C ALA A 26 1.06 -7.11 -8.82
N GLY A 27 1.73 -8.26 -9.02
CA GLY A 27 3.12 -8.34 -9.47
C GLY A 27 4.14 -7.88 -8.42
N VAL A 28 3.74 -7.75 -7.14
CA VAL A 28 4.60 -7.29 -6.04
C VAL A 28 4.59 -8.30 -4.87
N PRO A 29 5.14 -9.52 -5.05
CA PRO A 29 5.14 -10.58 -4.04
C PRO A 29 6.21 -10.36 -2.94
N THR A 30 6.20 -9.17 -2.34
CA THR A 30 7.12 -8.82 -1.25
C THR A 30 6.48 -9.10 0.10
N LYS A 31 7.29 -9.50 1.10
CA LYS A 31 6.83 -9.74 2.48
C LYS A 31 5.98 -8.58 3.02
N THR A 32 6.45 -7.34 2.81
CA THR A 32 5.75 -6.14 3.28
C THR A 32 4.40 -5.96 2.61
N HIS A 33 4.30 -6.24 1.32
CA HIS A 33 3.03 -6.12 0.60
C HIS A 33 2.01 -7.17 1.07
N ILE A 34 2.45 -8.42 1.23
CA ILE A 34 1.62 -9.52 1.75
C ILE A 34 1.10 -9.19 3.17
N LEU A 35 1.98 -8.71 4.07
CA LEU A 35 1.58 -8.31 5.42
C LEU A 35 0.53 -7.18 5.42
N ASN A 36 0.68 -6.20 4.54
CA ASN A 36 -0.30 -5.12 4.40
C ASN A 36 -1.66 -5.62 3.90
N LEU A 37 -1.66 -6.54 2.94
CA LEU A 37 -2.90 -7.17 2.45
C LEU A 37 -3.57 -7.99 3.55
N LEU A 38 -2.78 -8.77 4.29
CA LEU A 38 -3.27 -9.59 5.40
C LEU A 38 -3.90 -8.73 6.50
N HIS A 39 -3.27 -7.63 6.91
CA HIS A 39 -3.87 -6.68 7.85
C HIS A 39 -5.21 -6.14 7.34
N ARG A 40 -5.33 -5.80 6.05
CA ARG A 40 -6.58 -5.28 5.49
C ARG A 40 -7.69 -6.33 5.42
N LEU A 41 -7.35 -7.59 5.15
CA LEU A 41 -8.29 -8.70 5.11
C LEU A 41 -8.82 -9.05 6.50
N ILE A 42 -7.92 -9.09 7.50
CA ILE A 42 -8.23 -9.50 8.87
C ILE A 42 -8.86 -8.36 9.66
N ASP A 43 -8.27 -7.16 9.64
CA ASP A 43 -8.79 -6.05 10.44
C ASP A 43 -10.13 -5.58 9.94
N ARG A 44 -10.51 -5.92 8.68
CA ARG A 44 -11.79 -5.77 7.97
C ARG A 44 -12.71 -4.68 8.49
N LYS A 45 -12.12 -3.61 9.00
CA LYS A 45 -12.83 -2.44 9.48
C LYS A 45 -13.35 -1.88 8.18
N PRO A 46 -14.67 -1.89 7.97
CA PRO A 46 -15.17 -1.28 6.78
C PRO A 46 -14.53 0.10 6.76
N THR A 47 -13.83 0.42 5.68
CA THR A 47 -13.55 1.81 5.36
C THR A 47 -14.89 2.42 4.97
N ASP A 48 -15.86 2.34 5.88
CA ASP A 48 -17.03 3.20 6.00
C ASP A 48 -16.50 4.55 6.48
N HIS A 49 -15.49 5.03 5.76
CA HIS A 49 -15.20 6.44 5.77
C HIS A 49 -16.40 7.02 5.04
N PRO A 50 -17.24 7.81 5.74
CA PRO A 50 -18.30 8.51 5.05
C PRO A 50 -17.66 9.23 3.88
N GLU A 51 -18.31 9.21 2.73
CA GLU A 51 -17.87 9.96 1.57
C GLU A 51 -17.64 11.40 2.03
N VAL A 52 -16.36 11.81 2.06
CA VAL A 52 -15.99 13.12 2.57
C VAL A 52 -16.29 14.08 1.45
N GLU A 53 -17.37 14.85 1.58
CA GLU A 53 -17.60 16.00 0.72
C GLU A 53 -16.48 17.03 0.98
N PRO A 54 -15.60 17.28 0.01
CA PRO A 54 -14.56 18.27 0.19
C PRO A 54 -15.20 19.65 0.32
N PRO A 55 -14.77 20.50 1.28
CA PRO A 55 -15.27 21.86 1.39
C PRO A 55 -14.96 22.66 0.12
N ASP A 56 -15.84 23.61 -0.25
CA ASP A 56 -15.73 24.42 -1.47
C ASP A 56 -14.37 25.14 -1.62
N VAL A 57 -13.69 25.44 -0.51
CA VAL A 57 -12.34 26.03 -0.50
C VAL A 57 -11.30 25.12 -1.16
N LEU A 58 -11.54 23.81 -1.20
CA LEU A 58 -10.67 22.82 -1.84
C LEU A 58 -11.08 22.53 -3.30
N ALA A 59 -12.05 23.27 -3.85
CA ALA A 59 -12.39 23.15 -5.26
C ALA A 59 -11.16 23.49 -6.13
N LEU A 60 -10.80 22.55 -7.00
CA LEU A 60 -9.65 22.67 -7.87
C LEU A 60 -9.91 23.76 -8.92
N GLN A 61 -9.15 24.85 -8.85
CA GLN A 61 -9.16 25.91 -9.87
C GLN A 61 -8.43 25.48 -11.16
N THR A 62 -7.61 24.43 -11.07
CA THR A 62 -6.82 23.92 -12.18
C THR A 62 -6.75 22.41 -12.06
N THR A 63 -6.89 21.72 -13.18
CA THR A 63 -6.78 20.27 -13.22
C THR A 63 -5.37 19.85 -12.84
N PRO A 64 -5.20 18.88 -11.93
CA PRO A 64 -3.90 18.38 -11.55
C PRO A 64 -3.23 17.73 -12.76
N GLU A 65 -1.98 18.11 -13.00
CA GLU A 65 -1.16 17.45 -14.00
C GLU A 65 -0.65 16.12 -13.42
N ALA A 66 -0.74 15.04 -14.21
CA ALA A 66 -0.16 13.75 -13.86
C ALA A 66 1.37 13.75 -14.05
N ASN A 67 2.06 14.70 -13.42
CA ASN A 67 3.49 14.93 -13.57
C ASN A 67 4.28 13.95 -12.69
N VAL A 68 4.59 12.78 -13.25
CA VAL A 68 5.42 11.75 -12.60
C VAL A 68 6.89 12.17 -12.48
N ASP A 69 7.38 13.01 -13.40
CA ASP A 69 8.78 13.48 -13.46
C ASP A 69 9.17 14.30 -12.22
N ARG A 70 8.19 14.99 -11.61
CA ARG A 70 8.38 15.71 -10.34
C ARG A 70 8.94 14.79 -9.25
N TYR A 71 8.46 13.55 -9.16
CA TYR A 71 8.92 12.60 -8.15
C TYR A 71 10.32 12.08 -8.44
N ASP A 72 10.66 11.86 -9.71
CA ASP A 72 11.99 11.43 -10.12
C ASP A 72 13.04 12.50 -9.81
N GLY A 73 12.72 13.78 -10.05
CA GLY A 73 13.58 14.89 -9.63
C GLY A 73 13.80 14.96 -8.12
N LEU A 74 12.76 14.72 -7.31
CA LEU A 74 12.87 14.68 -5.84
C LEU A 74 13.70 13.49 -5.34
N ARG A 75 13.63 12.34 -6.02
CA ARG A 75 14.49 11.18 -5.72
C ARG A 75 15.95 11.50 -5.98
N GLN A 76 16.26 12.06 -7.15
CA GLN A 76 17.64 12.44 -7.51
C GLN A 76 18.23 13.47 -6.53
N ALA A 77 17.43 14.45 -6.09
CA ALA A 77 17.88 15.47 -5.13
C ALA A 77 18.19 14.91 -3.72
N ARG A 78 17.63 13.74 -3.37
CA ARG A 78 17.78 13.09 -2.05
C ARG A 78 18.80 11.95 -2.07
N GLU A 79 19.42 11.65 -3.20
CA GLU A 79 20.51 10.66 -3.32
C GLU A 79 21.86 11.18 -2.76
N THR A 80 21.87 11.82 -1.59
CA THR A 80 23.04 11.74 -0.72
C THR A 80 23.01 10.36 -0.08
N ARG A 81 23.79 9.42 -0.64
CA ARG A 81 23.90 8.05 -0.13
C ARG A 81 24.43 8.10 1.30
N HIS A 82 23.54 8.04 2.28
CA HIS A 82 23.87 7.92 3.70
C HIS A 82 24.00 6.46 4.16
N ALA A 83 24.10 5.51 3.23
CA ALA A 83 24.43 4.13 3.57
C ALA A 83 25.94 4.00 3.78
N SER A 84 26.37 4.11 5.04
CA SER A 84 27.65 3.61 5.56
C SER A 84 27.37 2.35 6.36
#